data_AF-A0A417CZC3-F1
#
_entry.id   AF-A0A417CZC3-F1
#
_cell.length_a   1.000
_cell.length_b   1.000
_cell.length_c   1.000
_cell.angle_alpha   90.00
_cell.angle_beta   90.00
_cell.angle_gamma   90.00
#
_symmetry.space_group_name_H-M   'P 1'
#
loop_
_entity.id
_entity.type
_entity.pdbx_description
1 polymer ?
#
loop_
_entity_poly.entity_id
_entity_poly.type
_entity_poly.pdbx_seq_one_letter_code
_entity_poly.pdbx_strand_id
1 'polypeptide(L)'
;MRKNKQTWSVKTLVFLALLVAIQLVLSRVLVIDLGVYRITLGTVATVLAGLWMGPVAGGVEGAVADIIGCFMKGYGVNPLITLSAVAWGVIPGLAGKLMAEKNRKVKTVVMCVAIAVSGVVGTLGLTTAGLVMIGANFYAIMPGRLVQFAIMTPIYCVLTSLLYFSPLTGMVVGNIRPAKLEKKTI
;
A
#
# COMPACT_ATOMS: atom_id res chain seq x y z
N MET A 1 28.28 16.62 -17.19
CA MET A 1 27.67 16.55 -15.84
C MET A 1 26.15 16.39 -15.94
N ARG A 2 25.62 15.18 -15.76
CA ARG A 2 24.16 14.93 -15.71
C ARG A 2 23.62 15.52 -14.41
N LYS A 3 22.94 16.68 -14.47
CA LYS A 3 22.18 17.23 -13.34
C LYS A 3 21.11 16.20 -12.94
N ASN A 4 21.39 15.47 -11.88
CA ASN A 4 20.44 14.58 -11.21
C ASN A 4 19.29 15.45 -10.69
N LYS A 5 18.21 15.57 -11.47
CA LYS A 5 16.97 16.21 -11.01
C LYS A 5 16.39 15.30 -9.93
N GLN A 6 16.72 15.52 -8.67
CA GLN A 6 15.93 14.96 -7.58
C GLN A 6 14.52 15.52 -7.72
N THR A 7 13.60 14.68 -8.22
CA THR A 7 12.21 15.01 -8.49
C THR A 7 11.32 14.95 -7.25
N TRP A 8 11.91 14.88 -6.05
CA TRP A 8 11.17 14.80 -4.81
C TRP A 8 10.92 16.21 -4.29
N SER A 9 9.71 16.70 -4.52
CA SER A 9 9.25 17.95 -3.94
C SER A 9 9.07 17.78 -2.43
N VAL A 10 9.41 18.80 -1.64
CA VAL A 10 9.17 18.82 -0.18
C VAL A 10 7.71 18.51 0.13
N LYS A 11 6.78 18.96 -0.73
CA LYS A 11 5.35 18.63 -0.63
C LYS A 11 5.10 17.12 -0.69
N THR A 12 5.75 16.43 -1.63
CA THR A 12 5.68 14.96 -1.79
C THR A 12 6.19 14.26 -0.52
N LEU A 13 7.26 14.75 0.07
CA LEU A 13 7.82 14.16 1.28
C LEU A 13 6.89 14.34 2.50
N VAL A 14 6.32 15.54 2.66
CA VAL A 14 5.36 15.83 3.74
C VAL A 14 4.10 14.99 3.61
N PHE A 15 3.55 14.84 2.39
CA PHE A 15 2.38 13.99 2.15
C PHE A 15 2.66 12.52 2.46
N LEU A 16 3.85 12.00 2.14
CA LEU A 16 4.24 10.63 2.50
C LEU A 16 4.34 10.44 4.01
N ALA A 17 4.95 11.38 4.72
CA ALA A 17 5.03 11.33 6.18
C ALA A 17 3.62 11.32 6.83
N LEU A 18 2.70 12.11 6.28
CA LEU A 18 1.29 12.11 6.68
C LEU A 18 0.60 10.76 6.41
N LEU A 19 0.84 10.15 5.26
CA LEU A 19 0.30 8.83 4.91
C LEU A 19 0.83 7.73 5.85
N VAL A 20 2.13 7.74 6.17
CA VAL A 20 2.71 6.85 7.18
C VAL A 20 2.02 7.03 8.54
N ALA A 21 1.84 8.28 8.98
CA ALA A 21 1.18 8.57 10.26
C ALA A 21 -0.27 8.06 10.27
N ILE A 22 -1.01 8.31 9.19
CA ILE A 22 -2.38 7.81 9.02
C ILE A 22 -2.40 6.28 9.01
N GLN A 23 -1.49 5.62 8.30
CA GLN A 23 -1.38 4.16 8.29
C GLN A 23 -1.20 3.60 9.70
N LEU A 24 -0.30 4.18 10.50
CA LEU A 24 -0.02 3.72 11.86
C LEU A 24 -1.22 3.91 12.80
N VAL A 25 -1.94 5.03 12.66
CA VAL A 25 -3.16 5.30 13.43
C VAL A 25 -4.29 4.36 12.99
N LEU A 26 -4.56 4.22 11.69
CA LEU A 26 -5.59 3.30 11.16
C LEU A 26 -5.33 1.85 11.52
N SER A 27 -4.06 1.44 11.57
CA SER A 27 -3.66 0.08 11.97
C SER A 27 -3.92 -0.22 13.45
N ARG A 28 -4.31 0.77 14.27
CA ARG A 28 -4.54 0.61 15.70
C ARG A 28 -5.92 1.07 16.17
N VAL A 29 -6.43 2.16 15.63
CA VAL A 29 -7.72 2.75 16.02
C VAL A 29 -8.87 2.07 15.29
N LEU A 30 -8.69 1.75 14.01
CA LEU A 30 -9.69 1.09 13.17
C LEU A 30 -9.34 -0.39 13.03
N VAL A 31 -9.29 -1.06 14.18
CA VAL A 31 -9.09 -2.50 14.27
C VAL A 31 -10.38 -3.15 14.73
N ILE A 32 -10.90 -4.07 13.91
CA ILE A 32 -11.98 -4.96 14.32
C ILE A 32 -11.32 -6.31 14.60
N ASP A 33 -11.20 -6.63 15.89
CA ASP A 33 -10.70 -7.92 16.36
C ASP A 33 -11.87 -8.91 16.43
N LEU A 34 -11.92 -9.85 15.48
CA LEU A 34 -12.88 -10.97 15.46
C LEU A 34 -12.25 -12.22 16.08
N GLY A 35 -11.59 -12.05 17.24
CA GLY A 35 -10.88 -13.12 17.96
C GLY A 35 -9.61 -13.59 17.25
N VAL A 36 -9.75 -14.49 16.27
CA VAL A 36 -8.62 -15.09 15.53
C VAL A 36 -8.19 -14.20 14.34
N TYR A 37 -9.10 -13.34 13.87
CA TYR A 37 -8.90 -12.51 12.69
C TYR A 37 -8.85 -11.04 13.07
N ARG A 38 -7.72 -10.39 12.76
CA ARG A 38 -7.53 -8.97 13.01
C ARG A 38 -7.66 -8.16 11.73
N ILE A 39 -8.76 -7.43 11.60
CA ILE A 39 -9.04 -6.58 10.44
C ILE A 39 -8.42 -5.22 10.67
N THR A 40 -7.53 -4.78 9.78
CA THR A 40 -6.85 -3.47 9.88
C THR A 40 -7.04 -2.68 8.60
N LEU A 41 -7.32 -1.38 8.70
CA LEU A 41 -7.50 -0.53 7.52
C LEU A 41 -6.24 0.24 7.12
N GLY A 42 -5.11 0.04 7.81
CA GLY A 42 -3.87 0.79 7.56
C GLY A 42 -3.26 0.56 6.18
N THR A 43 -3.34 -0.66 5.64
CA THR A 43 -2.82 -1.00 4.31
C THR A 43 -3.48 -0.21 3.18
N VAL A 44 -4.68 0.34 3.40
CA VAL A 44 -5.33 1.22 2.42
C VAL A 44 -4.53 2.50 2.21
N ALA A 45 -3.92 3.05 3.27
CA ALA A 45 -3.07 4.23 3.15
C ALA A 45 -1.82 3.95 2.28
N THR A 46 -1.21 2.77 2.44
CA THR A 46 -0.07 2.33 1.63
C THR A 46 -0.41 2.15 0.17
N VAL A 47 -1.56 1.52 -0.09
CA VAL A 47 -2.08 1.34 -1.45
C VAL A 47 -2.34 2.71 -2.10
N LEU A 48 -2.92 3.65 -1.36
CA LEU A 48 -3.17 5.03 -1.84
C LEU A 48 -1.87 5.80 -2.08
N ALA A 49 -0.87 5.67 -1.20
CA ALA A 49 0.45 6.28 -1.38
C ALA A 49 1.10 5.81 -2.68
N GLY A 50 1.03 4.49 -2.96
CA GLY A 50 1.47 3.89 -4.21
C GLY A 50 0.72 4.45 -5.42
N LEU A 51 -0.62 4.49 -5.37
CA LEU A 51 -1.46 4.96 -6.49
C LEU A 51 -1.24 6.44 -6.80
N TRP A 52 -1.14 7.31 -5.79
CA TRP A 52 -1.02 8.75 -5.97
C TRP A 52 0.40 9.19 -6.35
N MET A 53 1.40 8.66 -5.65
CA MET A 53 2.78 9.17 -5.67
C MET A 53 3.73 8.25 -6.45
N GLY A 54 3.24 7.07 -6.85
CA GLY A 54 3.94 6.10 -7.67
C GLY A 54 4.57 4.96 -6.86
N PRO A 55 5.11 3.94 -7.55
CA PRO A 55 5.55 2.70 -6.92
C PRO A 55 6.70 2.89 -5.94
N VAL A 56 7.66 3.77 -6.25
CA VAL A 56 8.80 4.05 -5.37
C VAL A 56 8.34 4.72 -4.08
N ALA A 57 7.39 5.65 -4.17
CA ALA A 57 6.85 6.36 -3.02
C ALA A 57 6.03 5.44 -2.11
N GLY A 58 5.14 4.62 -2.68
CA GLY A 58 4.39 3.61 -1.93
C GLY A 58 5.29 2.55 -1.30
N GLY A 59 6.35 2.13 -1.97
CA GLY A 59 7.33 1.20 -1.40
C GLY A 59 8.07 1.77 -0.19
N VAL A 60 8.50 3.03 -0.27
CA VAL A 60 9.17 3.72 0.85
C VAL A 60 8.21 3.93 2.02
N GLU A 61 6.98 4.35 1.76
CA GLU A 61 5.96 4.54 2.80
C GLU A 61 5.64 3.21 3.52
N GLY A 62 5.46 2.12 2.77
CA GLY A 62 5.23 0.79 3.35
C GLY A 62 6.41 0.28 4.18
N ALA A 63 7.65 0.49 3.74
CA ALA A 63 8.84 0.12 4.51
C ALA A 63 8.94 0.89 5.83
N VAL A 64 8.76 2.21 5.77
CA VAL A 64 8.87 3.08 6.95
C VAL A 64 7.76 2.79 7.95
N ALA A 65 6.53 2.58 7.47
CA ALA A 65 5.41 2.23 8.33
C ALA A 65 5.58 0.86 9.00
N ASP A 66 6.17 -0.12 8.31
CA ASP A 66 6.47 -1.43 8.88
C ASP A 66 7.54 -1.34 9.98
N ILE A 67 8.65 -0.62 9.72
CA ILE A 67 9.72 -0.43 10.72
C ILE A 67 9.16 0.24 11.98
N ILE A 68 8.45 1.36 11.84
CA ILE A 68 7.85 2.08 12.97
C ILE A 68 6.79 1.20 13.64
N GLY A 69 6.00 0.47 12.86
CA GLY A 69 5.00 -0.47 13.35
C GLY A 69 5.60 -1.59 14.20
N CYS A 70 6.73 -2.16 13.78
CA CYS A 70 7.50 -3.18 14.51
C CYS A 70 8.03 -2.64 15.84
N PHE A 71 8.67 -1.46 15.83
CA PHE A 71 9.16 -0.83 17.06
C PHE A 71 8.06 -0.62 18.09
N MET A 72 6.90 -0.14 17.65
CA MET A 72 5.78 0.13 18.56
C MET A 72 5.07 -1.14 19.05
N LYS A 73 5.15 -2.25 18.32
CA LYS A 73 4.61 -3.55 18.77
C LYS A 73 5.64 -4.38 19.56
N GLY A 74 6.90 -3.95 19.63
CA GLY A 74 7.98 -4.70 20.28
C GLY A 74 8.41 -5.96 19.51
N TYR A 75 8.12 -6.05 18.21
CA TYR A 75 8.59 -7.16 17.36
C TYR A 75 9.92 -6.82 16.70
N GLY A 76 10.81 -7.81 16.57
CA GLY A 76 12.02 -7.67 15.77
C GLY A 76 11.68 -7.35 14.31
N VAL A 77 12.41 -6.39 13.73
CA VAL A 77 12.26 -6.03 12.31
C VAL A 77 12.68 -7.21 11.47
N ASN A 78 11.73 -7.82 10.74
CA ASN A 78 12.01 -8.93 9.84
C ASN A 78 12.08 -8.41 8.40
N PRO A 79 13.23 -8.50 7.72
CA PRO A 79 13.41 -7.97 6.37
C PRO A 79 12.41 -8.54 5.35
N LEU A 80 11.95 -9.78 5.52
CA LEU A 80 10.93 -10.38 4.65
C LEU A 80 9.55 -9.76 4.85
N ILE A 81 9.21 -9.39 6.09
CA ILE A 81 7.93 -8.73 6.41
C ILE A 81 7.96 -7.30 5.88
N THR A 82 9.08 -6.60 6.06
CA THR A 82 9.25 -5.25 5.49
C THR A 82 9.19 -5.28 3.97
N LEU A 83 9.77 -6.28 3.31
CA LEU A 83 9.65 -6.46 1.86
C LEU A 83 8.19 -6.71 1.44
N SER A 84 7.41 -7.43 2.26
CA SER A 84 5.98 -7.60 2.04
C SER A 84 5.21 -6.28 2.13
N ALA A 85 5.55 -5.40 3.09
CA ALA A 85 4.96 -4.07 3.20
C ALA A 85 5.33 -3.17 2.02
N VAL A 86 6.57 -3.25 1.54
CA VAL A 86 7.02 -2.58 0.30
C VAL A 86 6.18 -3.06 -0.89
N ALA A 87 5.96 -4.37 -1.03
CA ALA A 87 5.17 -4.94 -2.12
C ALA A 87 3.72 -4.41 -2.13
N TRP A 88 3.13 -4.23 -0.93
CA TRP A 88 1.80 -3.62 -0.77
C TRP A 88 1.69 -2.18 -1.29
N GLY A 89 2.79 -1.42 -1.35
CA GLY A 89 2.80 -0.07 -1.94
C GLY A 89 3.29 -0.02 -3.39
N VAL A 90 4.26 -0.87 -3.76
CA VAL A 90 4.87 -0.88 -5.10
C VAL A 90 3.91 -1.42 -6.16
N ILE A 91 3.24 -2.55 -5.88
CA ILE A 91 2.35 -3.22 -6.84
C ILE A 91 1.17 -2.32 -7.26
N PRO A 92 0.40 -1.72 -6.33
CA PRO A 92 -0.65 -0.79 -6.72
C PRO A 92 -0.09 0.48 -7.37
N GLY A 93 1.10 0.95 -6.98
CA GLY A 93 1.73 2.11 -7.64
C GLY A 93 2.16 1.85 -9.09
N LEU A 94 2.63 0.63 -9.40
CA LEU A 94 2.92 0.21 -10.77
C LEU A 94 1.63 0.13 -11.58
N ALA A 95 0.58 -0.46 -11.01
CA ALA A 95 -0.73 -0.55 -11.63
C ALA A 95 -1.32 0.84 -11.91
N GLY A 96 -1.20 1.78 -10.97
CA GLY A 96 -1.63 3.18 -11.14
C GLY A 96 -0.90 3.91 -12.27
N LYS A 97 0.39 3.63 -12.47
CA LYS A 97 1.17 4.21 -13.58
C LYS A 97 0.74 3.65 -14.95
N LEU A 98 0.40 2.37 -15.02
CA LEU A 98 -0.12 1.71 -16.23
C LEU A 98 -1.58 2.06 -16.54
N MET A 99 -2.29 2.64 -15.58
CA MET A 99 -3.71 3.03 -15.68
C MET A 99 -3.94 4.46 -16.20
N ALA A 100 -2.89 5.25 -16.47
CA ALA A 100 -3.01 6.67 -16.81
C ALA A 100 -3.94 6.94 -18.02
N GLU A 101 -4.05 6.02 -18.97
CA GLU A 101 -4.79 6.17 -20.24
C GLU A 101 -6.08 5.33 -20.36
N LYS A 102 -6.49 4.60 -19.31
CA LYS A 102 -7.56 3.58 -19.42
C LYS A 102 -8.92 4.02 -18.84
N ASN A 103 -9.98 3.38 -19.32
CA ASN A 103 -11.38 3.71 -19.00
C ASN A 103 -11.73 3.49 -17.51
N ARG A 104 -12.74 4.21 -16.97
CA ARG A 104 -13.11 4.22 -15.54
C ARG A 104 -13.35 2.82 -14.94
N LYS A 105 -14.07 1.96 -15.68
CA LYS A 105 -14.35 0.56 -15.29
C LYS A 105 -13.08 -0.30 -15.26
N VAL A 106 -12.17 -0.07 -16.21
CA VAL A 106 -10.89 -0.80 -16.30
C VAL A 106 -9.95 -0.39 -15.16
N LYS A 107 -9.98 0.87 -14.73
CA LYS A 107 -9.22 1.32 -13.56
C LYS A 107 -9.62 0.58 -12.28
N THR A 108 -10.91 0.44 -12.01
CA THR A 108 -11.41 -0.31 -10.84
C THR A 108 -10.98 -1.77 -10.88
N VAL A 109 -11.12 -2.43 -12.03
CA VAL A 109 -10.73 -3.84 -12.18
C VAL A 109 -9.23 -4.02 -11.98
N VAL A 110 -8.40 -3.16 -12.58
CA VAL A 110 -6.94 -3.26 -12.43
C VAL A 110 -6.50 -2.92 -11.00
N MET A 111 -7.18 -2.01 -10.29
CA MET A 111 -6.93 -1.76 -8.86
C MET A 111 -7.27 -2.98 -8.01
N CYS A 112 -8.43 -3.62 -8.22
CA CYS A 112 -8.78 -4.86 -7.53
C CYS A 112 -7.76 -5.97 -7.80
N VAL A 113 -7.35 -6.14 -9.07
CA VAL A 113 -6.35 -7.15 -9.44
C VAL A 113 -4.99 -6.84 -8.80
N ALA A 114 -4.56 -5.57 -8.78
CA ALA A 114 -3.31 -5.18 -8.15
C ALA A 114 -3.30 -5.42 -6.64
N ILE A 115 -4.43 -5.16 -5.95
CA ILE A 115 -4.60 -5.41 -4.51
C ILE A 115 -4.62 -6.93 -4.22
N ALA A 116 -5.29 -7.71 -5.06
CA ALA A 116 -5.29 -9.16 -4.94
C ALA A 116 -3.88 -9.73 -5.14
N VAL A 117 -3.16 -9.27 -6.18
CA VAL A 117 -1.77 -9.68 -6.43
C VAL A 117 -0.84 -9.23 -5.29
N SER A 118 -1.02 -8.03 -4.76
CA SER A 118 -0.20 -7.55 -3.64
C SER A 118 -0.45 -8.34 -2.35
N GLY A 119 -1.68 -8.78 -2.08
CA GLY A 119 -1.93 -9.65 -0.93
C GLY A 119 -1.49 -11.09 -1.15
N VAL A 120 -1.51 -11.62 -2.37
CA VAL A 120 -0.91 -12.94 -2.67
C VAL A 120 0.61 -12.89 -2.50
N VAL A 121 1.29 -11.93 -3.15
CA VAL A 121 2.75 -11.83 -3.12
C VAL A 121 3.24 -11.38 -1.75
N GLY A 122 2.63 -10.35 -1.19
CA GLY A 122 2.99 -9.79 0.11
C GLY A 122 2.58 -10.72 1.25
N THR A 123 1.28 -10.87 1.48
CA THR A 123 0.75 -11.52 2.70
C THR A 123 0.88 -13.04 2.68
N LEU A 124 0.59 -13.69 1.55
CA LEU A 124 0.62 -15.17 1.44
C LEU A 124 2.00 -15.73 1.09
N GLY A 125 2.88 -14.95 0.45
CA GLY A 125 4.24 -15.36 0.10
C GLY A 125 5.29 -14.83 1.08
N LEU A 126 5.50 -13.51 1.08
CA LEU A 126 6.62 -12.88 1.81
C LEU A 126 6.41 -12.87 3.33
N THR A 127 5.22 -12.51 3.80
CA THR A 127 4.94 -12.45 5.23
C THR A 127 4.84 -13.85 5.86
N THR A 128 4.41 -14.88 5.13
CA THR A 128 4.41 -16.28 5.60
C THR A 128 5.84 -16.84 5.63
N ALA A 129 6.63 -16.63 4.58
CA ALA A 129 8.04 -17.02 4.55
C ALA A 129 8.84 -16.35 5.68
N GLY A 130 8.57 -15.07 5.95
CA GLY A 130 9.16 -14.35 7.08
C GLY A 130 8.82 -14.95 8.44
N LEU A 131 7.58 -15.41 8.66
CA LEU A 131 7.20 -16.06 9.92
C LEU A 131 7.77 -17.48 10.05
N VAL A 132 7.85 -18.22 8.96
CA VAL A 132 8.45 -19.57 8.96
C VAL A 132 9.94 -19.52 9.31
N MET A 133 10.66 -18.49 8.84
CA MET A 133 12.06 -18.27 9.22
C MET A 133 12.25 -17.94 10.71
N ILE A 134 11.21 -17.46 11.41
CA ILE A 134 11.24 -17.20 12.86
C ILE A 134 10.83 -18.45 13.67
N GLY A 135 10.59 -19.59 13.01
CA GLY A 135 10.27 -20.87 13.67
C GLY A 135 8.78 -21.12 13.87
N ALA A 136 7.91 -20.36 13.20
CA ALA A 136 6.47 -20.53 13.31
C ALA A 136 5.97 -21.64 12.35
N ASN A 137 5.11 -22.54 12.84
CA ASN A 137 4.57 -23.65 12.04
C ASN A 137 3.72 -23.13 10.88
N PHE A 138 4.20 -23.34 9.65
CA PHE A 138 3.56 -22.91 8.39
C PHE A 138 2.09 -23.36 8.30
N TYR A 139 1.82 -24.60 8.71
CA TYR A 139 0.51 -25.23 8.60
C TYR A 139 -0.55 -24.65 9.55
N ALA A 140 -0.12 -24.06 10.69
CA ALA A 140 -1.04 -23.48 11.67
C ALA A 140 -1.43 -22.04 11.31
N ILE A 141 -0.56 -21.31 10.60
CA ILE A 141 -0.71 -19.87 10.36
C ILE A 141 -1.34 -19.59 9.00
N MET A 142 -1.06 -20.44 8.01
CA MET A 142 -1.58 -20.26 6.65
C MET A 142 -3.11 -20.25 6.56
N PRO A 143 -3.87 -21.12 7.25
CA PRO A 143 -5.34 -21.13 7.15
C PRO A 143 -5.94 -19.80 7.64
N GLY A 144 -5.43 -19.30 8.78
CA GLY A 144 -5.87 -18.02 9.34
C GLY A 144 -5.59 -16.85 8.40
N ARG A 145 -4.42 -16.84 7.76
CA ARG A 145 -4.07 -15.79 6.79
C ARG A 145 -4.81 -15.90 5.46
N LEU A 146 -5.11 -17.11 5.00
CA LEU A 146 -5.88 -17.32 3.78
C LEU A 146 -7.31 -16.80 3.94
N VAL A 147 -7.95 -17.10 5.08
CA VAL A 147 -9.28 -16.59 5.42
C VAL A 147 -9.24 -15.07 5.59
N GLN A 148 -8.24 -14.54 6.30
CA GLN A 148 -8.07 -13.10 6.45
C GLN A 148 -7.86 -12.41 5.11
N PHE A 149 -7.00 -12.94 4.23
CA PHE A 149 -6.76 -12.41 2.89
C PHE A 149 -8.05 -12.42 2.05
N ALA A 150 -8.83 -13.51 2.08
CA ALA A 150 -10.07 -13.62 1.34
C ALA A 150 -11.12 -12.59 1.76
N ILE A 151 -11.18 -12.23 3.05
CA ILE A 151 -12.12 -11.23 3.59
C ILE A 151 -11.59 -9.80 3.40
N MET A 152 -10.29 -9.58 3.61
CA MET A 152 -9.68 -8.24 3.54
C MET A 152 -9.54 -7.70 2.13
N THR A 153 -9.25 -8.57 1.16
CA THR A 153 -9.07 -8.17 -0.24
C THR A 153 -10.28 -7.42 -0.84
N PRO A 154 -11.53 -7.93 -0.75
CA PRO A 154 -12.68 -7.20 -1.27
C PRO A 154 -12.90 -5.88 -0.53
N ILE A 155 -12.70 -5.86 0.81
CA ILE A 155 -12.83 -4.65 1.62
C ILE A 155 -11.84 -3.57 1.16
N TYR A 156 -10.57 -3.93 0.98
CA TYR A 156 -9.55 -3.02 0.48
C TYR A 156 -9.83 -2.57 -0.95
N CYS A 157 -10.33 -3.45 -1.84
CA CYS A 157 -10.68 -3.00 -3.18
C CYS A 157 -11.82 -1.97 -3.15
N VAL A 158 -12.89 -2.22 -2.39
CA VAL A 158 -14.03 -1.29 -2.30
C VAL A 158 -13.59 0.05 -1.70
N LEU A 159 -12.88 0.02 -0.57
CA LEU A 159 -12.38 1.24 0.09
C LEU A 159 -11.43 2.04 -0.81
N THR A 160 -10.46 1.37 -1.42
CA THR A 160 -9.50 2.05 -2.31
C THR A 160 -10.20 2.61 -3.53
N SER A 161 -11.17 1.90 -4.11
CA SER A 161 -11.94 2.39 -5.26
C SER A 161 -12.79 3.61 -4.88
N LEU A 162 -13.45 3.57 -3.72
CA LEU A 162 -14.29 4.66 -3.22
C LEU A 162 -13.45 5.91 -2.91
N LEU A 163 -12.31 5.73 -2.24
CA LEU A 163 -11.37 6.83 -1.93
C LEU A 163 -10.69 7.36 -3.19
N TYR A 164 -10.39 6.50 -4.17
CA TYR A 164 -9.80 6.93 -5.43
C TYR A 164 -10.77 7.76 -6.28
N PHE A 165 -12.07 7.41 -6.30
CA PHE A 165 -13.09 8.18 -7.02
C PHE A 165 -13.57 9.44 -6.28
N SER A 166 -13.23 9.60 -5.01
CA SER A 166 -13.52 10.79 -4.22
C SER A 166 -12.75 12.02 -4.73
N PRO A 167 -13.29 13.25 -4.56
CA PRO A 167 -12.57 14.51 -4.86
C PRO A 167 -11.21 14.63 -4.17
N LEU A 168 -10.96 13.84 -3.12
CA LEU A 168 -9.67 13.72 -2.44
C LEU A 168 -8.51 13.38 -3.38
N THR A 169 -8.72 12.50 -4.36
CA THR A 169 -7.68 12.17 -5.35
C THR A 169 -7.33 13.38 -6.22
N GLY A 170 -8.32 14.20 -6.58
CA GLY A 170 -8.09 15.43 -7.35
C GLY A 170 -7.27 16.45 -6.57
N MET A 171 -7.58 16.63 -5.28
CA MET A 171 -6.84 17.55 -4.40
C MET A 171 -5.40 17.10 -4.16
N VAL A 172 -5.20 15.80 -3.90
CA VAL A 172 -3.88 15.24 -3.59
C VAL A 172 -3.00 15.17 -4.84
N VAL A 173 -3.53 14.63 -5.95
CA VAL A 173 -2.77 14.54 -7.21
C VAL A 173 -2.51 15.92 -7.81
N GLY A 174 -3.45 16.86 -7.72
CA GLY A 174 -3.28 18.23 -8.20
C GLY A 174 -2.20 19.01 -7.45
N ASN A 175 -2.01 18.74 -6.15
CA ASN A 175 -1.01 19.42 -5.33
C ASN A 175 0.38 18.75 -5.38
N ILE A 176 0.44 17.46 -5.74
CA ILE A 176 1.68 16.65 -5.79
C ILE A 176 2.27 16.59 -7.21
N ARG A 177 1.44 16.53 -8.26
CA ARG A 177 1.89 16.55 -9.67
C ARG A 177 1.72 17.96 -10.22
N PRO A 178 2.76 18.83 -10.20
CA PRO A 178 2.69 20.07 -10.96
C PRO A 178 2.49 19.73 -12.44
N ALA A 179 1.39 20.23 -13.00
CA ALA A 179 1.01 20.30 -14.41
C ALA A 179 2.12 19.94 -15.41
N LYS A 180 2.34 18.64 -15.65
CA LYS A 180 3.20 18.15 -16.74
C LYS A 180 2.52 17.12 -17.63
N LEU A 181 1.20 16.99 -17.52
CA LEU A 181 0.35 16.25 -18.45
C LEU A 181 -0.51 17.17 -19.34
N GLU A 182 -0.35 18.49 -19.25
CA GLU A 182 -1.11 19.45 -20.08
C GLU A 182 -0.34 19.92 -21.33
N LYS A 183 0.89 19.43 -21.57
CA LYS A 183 1.66 19.73 -22.79
C LYS A 183 2.16 18.46 -23.46
N LYS A 184 1.24 17.64 -23.97
CA LYS A 184 1.56 16.72 -25.07
C LYS A 184 0.37 16.41 -26.00
N THR A 185 -0.48 17.41 -26.21
CA THR A 185 -1.47 17.42 -27.28
C THR A 185 -1.39 18.77 -27.98
N ILE A 186 -0.41 18.88 -28.88
CA ILE A 186 -0.50 19.71 -30.09
C ILE A 186 -0.17 18.75 -31.22
#